data_AF-A0A368PJ01-F1
#
_entry.id   AF-A0A368PJ01-F1
#
_cell.length_a   1.000
_cell.length_b   1.000
_cell.length_c   1.000
_cell.angle_alpha   90.00
_cell.angle_beta   90.00
_cell.angle_gamma   90.00
#
_symmetry.space_group_name_H-M   'P 1'
#
loop_
_entity.id
_entity.type
_entity.pdbx_description
1 polymer ?
#
loop_
_entity_poly.entity_id
_entity_poly.type
_entity_poly.pdbx_seq_one_letter_code
_entity_poly.pdbx_strand_id
1 'polypeptide(L)'
;MSTDDWRTFEGSGLHYGGFCTLLRECLERVGVRTSRVLYKGRKRGSGDSVPTEVRLTVPADPCVPEFEQVVVFAFELSVAEAHTTAARRAVREVHAHLRDRLARTPYRFVPRGCRDPRDLEREAQEFHHDDFEESDERLRVAARCIHAQDLTLCHYEREMEVLRRGWDNSIGHNAMLEGQLEGLSCCLERLDQTNCRLRDESNAAPDAFKDAEKIAMLEAKIVQMEEALHLRNKLIDKKRAQLRDKDELVGNLNTVLATKDGAINQLHHRLHRNYDNIVHLSSRCYRDRDMVERLQAA
;
A
#
# COMPACT_ATOMS: atom_id res chain seq x y z
N MET A 1 18.31 34.95 15.53
CA MET A 1 17.85 34.10 14.41
C MET A 1 18.84 32.97 14.27
N SER A 2 18.53 31.79 14.82
CA SER A 2 19.46 30.67 14.93
C SER A 2 19.34 29.79 13.67
N THR A 3 20.48 29.49 13.07
CA THR A 3 20.66 28.60 11.94
C THR A 3 20.03 27.24 12.21
N ASP A 4 19.25 26.80 11.26
CA ASP A 4 18.50 25.55 11.23
C ASP A 4 19.46 24.35 11.35
N ASP A 5 19.55 23.73 12.53
CA ASP A 5 20.58 22.73 12.87
C ASP A 5 20.25 21.35 12.27
N TRP A 6 20.37 21.26 10.94
CA TRP A 6 20.19 20.05 10.15
C TRP A 6 21.45 19.20 10.15
N ARG A 7 21.34 17.94 10.57
CA ARG A 7 22.45 16.97 10.51
C ARG A 7 22.27 16.06 9.31
N THR A 8 23.28 16.03 8.44
CA THR A 8 23.31 15.15 7.26
C THR A 8 23.74 13.74 7.62
N PHE A 9 23.20 12.75 6.92
CA PHE A 9 23.62 11.35 7.00
C PHE A 9 23.61 10.71 5.60
N GLU A 10 24.44 9.68 5.44
CA GLU A 10 24.47 8.85 4.24
C GLU A 10 24.37 7.38 4.65
N GLY A 11 23.64 6.59 3.86
CA GLY A 11 23.38 5.19 4.19
C GLY A 11 23.02 4.32 2.99
N SER A 12 23.11 3.01 3.21
CA SER A 12 22.82 1.98 2.21
C SER A 12 21.35 1.54 2.21
N GLY A 13 20.55 2.02 3.18
CA GLY A 13 19.15 1.66 3.41
C GLY A 13 18.93 0.25 3.99
N LEU A 14 19.94 -0.63 3.96
CA LEU A 14 19.82 -2.04 4.34
C LEU A 14 19.39 -2.26 5.79
N HIS A 15 19.86 -1.39 6.69
CA HIS A 15 19.58 -1.49 8.11
C HIS A 15 18.11 -1.27 8.47
N TYR A 16 17.30 -0.78 7.52
CA TYR A 16 15.87 -0.49 7.73
C TYR A 16 14.94 -1.59 7.18
N GLY A 17 15.46 -2.58 6.45
CA GLY A 17 14.69 -3.72 5.94
C GLY A 17 13.51 -3.35 5.02
N GLY A 18 12.56 -4.28 4.85
CA GLY A 18 11.31 -4.04 4.13
C GLY A 18 11.49 -3.59 2.67
N PHE A 19 10.94 -2.43 2.32
CA PHE A 19 11.02 -1.88 0.96
C PHE A 19 12.45 -1.58 0.50
N CYS A 20 13.39 -1.34 1.43
CA CYS A 20 14.80 -1.16 1.09
C CYS A 20 15.44 -2.45 0.57
N THR A 21 15.06 -3.60 1.13
CA THR A 21 15.49 -4.93 0.66
C THR A 21 14.85 -5.28 -0.67
N LEU A 22 13.54 -5.07 -0.79
CA LEU A 22 12.79 -5.30 -2.03
C LEU A 22 13.34 -4.49 -3.21
N LEU A 23 13.71 -3.22 -2.98
CA LEU A 23 14.33 -2.39 -4.01
C LEU A 23 15.64 -3.01 -4.52
N ARG A 24 16.48 -3.53 -3.62
CA ARG A 24 17.75 -4.18 -4.03
C ARG A 24 17.51 -5.44 -4.82
N GLU A 25 16.63 -6.32 -4.36
CA GLU A 25 16.30 -7.55 -5.09
C GLU A 25 15.75 -7.24 -6.47
N CYS A 26 14.90 -6.21 -6.59
CA CYS A 26 14.39 -5.75 -7.87
C CYS A 26 15.51 -5.26 -8.79
N LEU A 27 16.43 -4.43 -8.29
CA LEU A 27 17.55 -3.90 -9.09
C LEU A 27 18.54 -5.00 -9.50
N GLU A 28 18.87 -5.93 -8.61
CA GLU A 28 19.73 -7.08 -8.89
C GLU A 28 19.16 -7.98 -9.99
N ARG A 29 17.84 -8.23 -9.96
CA ARG A 29 17.16 -9.02 -11.01
C ARG A 29 17.19 -8.37 -12.39
N VAL A 30 17.29 -7.05 -12.46
CA VAL A 30 17.43 -6.31 -13.72
C VAL A 30 18.90 -6.18 -14.13
N GLY A 31 19.83 -6.57 -13.27
CA GLY A 31 21.26 -6.43 -13.50
C GLY A 31 21.83 -5.04 -13.17
N VAL A 32 21.09 -4.22 -12.42
CA VAL A 32 21.58 -2.94 -11.90
C VAL A 32 22.40 -3.19 -10.63
N ARG A 33 23.62 -2.64 -10.56
CA ARG A 33 24.51 -2.81 -9.41
C ARG A 33 24.00 -2.05 -8.19
N THR A 34 23.48 -2.79 -7.20
CA THR A 34 22.92 -2.25 -5.95
C THR A 34 23.95 -1.59 -5.04
N SER A 35 25.24 -1.84 -5.25
CA SER A 35 26.34 -1.20 -4.50
C SER A 35 26.43 0.32 -4.69
N ARG A 36 25.76 0.86 -5.72
CA ARG A 36 25.77 2.29 -6.04
C ARG A 36 24.48 3.01 -5.65
N VAL A 37 23.51 2.30 -5.05
CA VAL A 37 22.27 2.89 -4.52
C VAL A 37 22.59 3.63 -3.22
N LEU A 38 22.30 4.93 -3.19
CA LEU A 38 22.70 5.79 -2.10
C LEU A 38 21.50 6.54 -1.52
N TYR A 39 21.36 6.48 -0.20
CA TYR A 39 20.44 7.31 0.56
C TYR A 39 21.24 8.45 1.17
N LYS A 40 20.94 9.68 0.77
CA LYS A 40 21.46 10.88 1.42
C LYS A 40 20.31 11.59 2.11
N GLY A 41 20.44 11.88 3.38
CA GLY A 41 19.38 12.56 4.11
C GLY A 41 19.88 13.62 5.07
N ARG A 42 18.95 14.40 5.59
CA ARG A 42 19.17 15.35 6.67
C ARG A 42 18.04 15.25 7.68
N LYS A 43 18.37 15.38 8.96
CA LYS A 43 17.37 15.38 10.05
C LYS A 43 17.54 16.57 10.98
N ARG A 44 16.43 17.07 11.53
CA ARG A 44 16.40 18.26 12.40
C ARG A 44 16.29 17.85 13.87
N GLY A 45 17.43 17.82 14.57
CA GLY A 45 17.51 17.44 16.00
C GLY A 45 17.97 16.00 16.26
N SER A 46 17.99 15.62 17.54
CA SER A 46 18.38 14.29 18.03
C SER A 46 17.18 13.53 18.57
N GLY A 47 16.85 12.39 17.96
CA GLY A 47 15.75 11.51 18.35
C GLY A 47 15.29 10.66 17.16
N ASP A 48 14.38 9.72 17.42
CA ASP A 48 13.80 8.86 16.38
C ASP A 48 12.58 9.50 15.70
N SER A 49 11.92 10.45 16.36
CA SER A 49 10.75 11.17 15.85
C SER A 49 11.08 12.62 15.48
N VAL A 50 12.06 12.80 14.59
CA VAL A 50 12.48 14.12 14.11
C VAL A 50 12.22 14.26 12.60
N PRO A 51 11.81 15.46 12.13
CA PRO A 51 11.67 15.74 10.72
C PRO A 51 12.93 15.33 9.95
N THR A 52 12.76 14.40 9.01
CA THR A 52 13.84 13.77 8.26
C THR A 52 13.51 13.80 6.77
N GLU A 53 14.44 14.37 6.00
CA GLU A 53 14.41 14.35 4.55
C GLU A 53 15.41 13.33 4.03
N VAL A 54 15.00 12.48 3.09
CA VAL A 54 15.86 11.49 2.44
C VAL A 54 15.72 11.63 0.93
N ARG A 55 16.86 11.78 0.26
CA ARG A 55 17.03 11.65 -1.18
C ARG A 55 17.68 10.29 -1.47
N LEU A 56 16.96 9.44 -2.19
CA LEU A 56 17.47 8.16 -2.69
C LEU A 56 17.86 8.35 -4.16
N THR A 57 19.07 7.92 -4.51
CA THR A 57 19.55 7.90 -5.89
C THR A 57 19.89 6.48 -6.31
N VAL A 58 19.18 5.99 -7.33
CA VAL A 58 19.55 4.78 -8.08
C VAL A 58 20.25 5.26 -9.36
N PRO A 59 21.55 5.02 -9.53
CA PRO A 59 22.26 5.47 -10.72
C PRO A 59 21.86 4.67 -11.95
N ALA A 60 21.98 5.30 -13.12
CA ALA A 60 21.99 4.57 -14.38
C ALA A 60 23.14 3.55 -14.38
N ASP A 61 22.88 2.36 -14.92
CA ASP A 61 23.89 1.30 -15.00
C ASP A 61 24.28 1.07 -16.45
N PRO A 62 25.58 1.13 -16.82
CA PRO A 62 26.01 0.85 -18.18
C PRO A 62 25.72 -0.59 -18.63
N CYS A 63 25.51 -1.54 -17.70
CA CYS A 63 25.04 -2.89 -18.01
C CYS A 63 23.56 -2.93 -18.42
N VAL A 64 22.82 -1.85 -18.17
CA VAL A 64 21.40 -1.69 -18.52
C VAL A 64 21.22 -0.31 -19.19
N PRO A 65 21.65 -0.15 -20.45
CA PRO A 65 21.81 1.16 -21.10
C PRO A 65 20.52 1.98 -21.25
N GLU A 66 19.36 1.34 -21.16
CA GLU A 66 18.04 2.00 -21.19
C GLU A 66 17.52 2.36 -19.79
N PHE A 67 18.19 1.97 -18.70
CA PHE A 67 17.78 2.27 -17.33
C PHE A 67 18.33 3.64 -16.92
N GLU A 68 17.43 4.62 -16.83
CA GLU A 68 17.79 5.98 -16.44
C GLU A 68 17.98 6.10 -14.93
N GLN A 69 18.66 7.17 -14.51
CA GLN A 69 18.86 7.45 -13.10
C GLN A 69 17.51 7.75 -12.42
N VAL A 70 17.19 7.02 -11.36
CA VAL A 70 16.00 7.28 -10.54
C VAL A 70 16.41 8.10 -9.31
N VAL A 71 15.79 9.27 -9.14
CA VAL A 71 15.98 10.12 -7.96
C VAL A 71 14.63 10.34 -7.30
N VAL A 72 14.51 9.95 -6.04
CA VAL A 72 13.29 10.13 -5.26
C VAL A 72 13.57 10.81 -3.93
N PHE A 73 12.61 11.63 -3.50
CA PHE A 73 12.66 12.37 -2.25
C PHE A 73 11.54 11.89 -1.32
N ALA A 74 11.82 11.83 -0.03
CA ALA A 74 10.86 11.55 1.03
C ALA A 74 11.10 12.48 2.21
N PHE A 75 10.01 12.88 2.87
CA PHE A 75 10.02 13.69 4.08
C PHE A 75 9.11 13.02 5.08
N GLU A 76 9.63 12.62 6.23
CA GLU A 76 8.90 11.88 7.26
C GLU A 76 9.34 12.32 8.67
N LEU A 77 8.61 11.86 9.68
CA LEU A 77 8.92 12.14 11.09
C LEU A 77 9.97 11.19 11.68
N SER A 78 10.50 10.24 10.92
CA SER A 78 11.60 9.37 11.35
C SER A 78 12.53 8.99 10.21
N VAL A 79 13.77 8.64 10.56
CA VAL A 79 14.77 8.19 9.56
C VAL A 79 14.34 6.88 8.90
N ALA A 80 13.78 5.94 9.66
CA ALA A 80 13.34 4.64 9.15
C ALA A 80 12.16 4.77 8.17
N GLU A 81 11.17 5.60 8.50
CA GLU A 81 10.05 5.87 7.59
C GLU A 81 10.52 6.61 6.35
N ALA A 82 11.39 7.61 6.48
CA ALA A 82 11.91 8.35 5.32
C ALA A 82 12.63 7.44 4.33
N HIS A 83 13.45 6.49 4.82
CA HIS A 83 14.09 5.48 3.97
C HIS A 83 13.07 4.53 3.33
N THR A 84 12.09 4.06 4.10
CA THR A 84 11.07 3.12 3.60
C THR A 84 10.17 3.78 2.55
N THR A 85 9.75 5.02 2.76
CA THR A 85 8.96 5.81 1.80
C THR A 85 9.77 6.10 0.54
N ALA A 86 11.05 6.51 0.67
CA ALA A 86 11.93 6.70 -0.46
C ALA A 86 12.11 5.41 -1.26
N ALA A 87 12.38 4.28 -0.60
CA ALA A 87 12.53 2.98 -1.24
C ALA A 87 11.24 2.54 -1.96
N ARG A 88 10.08 2.72 -1.34
CA ARG A 88 8.77 2.41 -1.95
C ARG A 88 8.53 3.23 -3.21
N ARG A 89 8.86 4.52 -3.20
CA ARG A 89 8.76 5.39 -4.39
C ARG A 89 9.71 4.92 -5.48
N ALA A 90 10.98 4.65 -5.14
CA ALA A 90 11.95 4.14 -6.10
C ALA A 90 11.53 2.80 -6.73
N VAL A 91 10.96 1.87 -5.96
CA VAL A 91 10.46 0.59 -6.51
C VAL A 91 9.38 0.83 -7.57
N ARG A 92 8.48 1.79 -7.35
CA ARG A 92 7.44 2.11 -8.34
C ARG A 92 8.02 2.70 -9.62
N GLU A 93 8.96 3.64 -9.49
CA GLU A 93 9.65 4.24 -10.64
C GLU A 93 10.45 3.20 -11.42
N VAL A 94 11.22 2.35 -10.74
CA VAL A 94 11.96 1.24 -11.35
C VAL A 94 10.99 0.31 -12.08
N HIS A 95 9.87 -0.05 -11.46
CA HIS A 95 8.88 -0.92 -12.09
C HIS A 95 8.27 -0.26 -13.34
N ALA A 96 7.95 1.04 -13.30
CA ALA A 96 7.45 1.78 -14.45
C ALA A 96 8.47 1.78 -15.61
N HIS A 97 9.75 2.02 -15.30
CA HIS A 97 10.82 2.01 -16.28
C HIS A 97 11.00 0.64 -16.95
N LEU A 98 10.87 -0.44 -16.18
CA LEU A 98 10.95 -1.82 -16.70
C LEU A 98 9.73 -2.18 -17.55
N ARG A 99 8.55 -1.70 -17.17
CA ARG A 99 7.32 -1.89 -17.93
C ARG A 99 7.42 -1.24 -19.31
N ASP A 100 7.90 0.00 -19.37
CA ASP A 100 8.12 0.70 -20.63
C ASP A 100 9.18 0.01 -21.51
N ARG A 101 10.18 -0.62 -20.88
CA ARG A 101 11.20 -1.40 -21.58
C ARG A 101 10.64 -2.67 -22.20
N LEU A 102 9.83 -3.43 -21.46
CA LEU A 102 9.15 -4.63 -21.97
C LEU A 102 8.22 -4.29 -23.14
N ALA A 103 7.59 -3.12 -23.12
CA ALA A 103 6.73 -2.65 -24.20
C ALA A 103 7.44 -2.37 -25.54
N ARG A 104 8.77 -2.17 -25.53
CA ARG A 104 9.58 -1.80 -26.73
C ARG A 104 10.37 -2.95 -27.35
N THR A 105 10.40 -4.13 -26.73
CA THR A 105 11.14 -5.31 -27.25
C THR A 105 10.29 -6.17 -28.19
N PRO A 106 10.89 -6.92 -29.15
CA PRO A 106 10.17 -7.82 -30.06
C PRO A 106 9.55 -9.04 -29.35
N TYR A 107 9.95 -9.30 -28.10
CA TYR A 107 9.24 -10.19 -27.19
C TYR A 107 8.01 -9.46 -26.63
N ARG A 108 7.04 -9.20 -27.51
CA ARG A 108 5.70 -8.75 -27.15
C ARG A 108 4.91 -9.92 -26.53
N PHE A 109 5.43 -10.50 -25.46
CA PHE A 109 4.63 -11.18 -24.45
C PHE A 109 4.31 -10.16 -23.37
N VAL A 110 3.60 -9.12 -23.77
CA VAL A 110 2.85 -8.30 -22.83
C VAL A 110 1.58 -9.09 -22.56
N PRO A 111 1.30 -9.50 -21.30
CA PRO A 111 -0.02 -9.98 -20.90
C PRO A 111 -1.06 -9.04 -21.49
N ARG A 112 -2.15 -9.56 -22.04
CA ARG A 112 -3.20 -8.72 -22.67
C ARG A 112 -3.92 -7.78 -21.68
N GLY A 113 -3.39 -7.59 -20.47
CA GLY A 113 -3.90 -6.76 -19.36
C GLY A 113 -3.80 -5.24 -19.53
N CYS A 114 -3.51 -4.70 -20.73
CA CYS A 114 -3.59 -3.25 -20.99
C CYS A 114 -4.76 -2.84 -21.91
N ARG A 115 -5.75 -3.71 -22.09
CA ARG A 115 -7.07 -3.32 -22.62
C ARG A 115 -7.97 -2.90 -21.46
N ASP A 116 -8.97 -2.05 -21.72
CA ASP A 116 -10.01 -1.75 -20.72
C ASP A 116 -10.48 -3.09 -20.14
N PRO A 117 -10.50 -3.28 -18.82
CA PRO A 117 -10.87 -4.57 -18.26
C PRO A 117 -12.30 -5.00 -18.66
N ARG A 118 -13.11 -4.13 -19.27
CA ARG A 118 -14.38 -4.45 -19.93
C ARG A 118 -14.23 -5.06 -21.33
N ASP A 119 -13.17 -4.72 -22.07
CA ASP A 119 -12.84 -5.32 -23.37
C ASP A 119 -12.33 -6.75 -23.20
N LEU A 120 -11.61 -7.03 -22.11
CA LEU A 120 -11.14 -8.38 -21.75
C LEU A 120 -12.29 -9.33 -21.38
N GLU A 121 -13.33 -8.85 -20.72
CA GLU A 121 -14.55 -9.63 -20.43
C GLU A 121 -15.34 -9.94 -21.70
N ARG A 122 -15.42 -8.97 -22.62
CA ARG A 122 -16.12 -9.13 -23.90
C ARG A 122 -15.37 -10.12 -24.81
N GLU A 123 -14.04 -10.04 -24.87
CA GLU A 123 -13.21 -11.01 -25.58
C GLU A 123 -13.16 -12.38 -24.88
N ALA A 124 -13.20 -12.47 -23.55
CA ALA A 124 -13.29 -13.75 -22.84
C ALA A 124 -14.63 -14.46 -23.06
N GLN A 125 -15.71 -13.70 -23.30
CA GLN A 125 -17.01 -14.23 -23.71
C GLN A 125 -17.05 -14.60 -25.21
N GLU A 126 -16.28 -13.91 -26.05
CA GLU A 126 -16.10 -14.21 -27.49
C GLU A 126 -15.02 -15.27 -27.77
N PHE A 127 -14.21 -15.65 -26.77
CA PHE A 127 -13.19 -16.71 -26.87
C PHE A 127 -13.89 -18.07 -26.95
N HIS A 128 -14.33 -18.42 -28.15
CA HIS A 128 -14.81 -19.76 -28.48
C HIS A 128 -13.68 -20.78 -28.22
N HIS A 129 -14.04 -21.89 -27.58
CA HIS A 129 -13.13 -22.98 -27.20
C HIS A 129 -12.42 -23.67 -28.37
N ASP A 130 -12.71 -23.27 -29.62
CA ASP A 130 -12.35 -24.01 -30.83
C ASP A 130 -11.25 -23.35 -31.69
N ASP A 131 -10.82 -22.12 -31.42
CA ASP A 131 -9.97 -21.35 -32.36
C ASP A 131 -8.44 -21.51 -32.21
N PHE A 132 -7.97 -22.49 -31.45
CA PHE A 132 -6.55 -22.90 -31.50
C PHE A 132 -6.44 -24.38 -31.86
N GLU A 133 -6.35 -24.67 -33.15
CA GLU A 133 -5.78 -25.92 -33.68
C GLU A 133 -4.26 -26.01 -33.39
N GLU A 134 -3.83 -25.68 -32.17
CA GLU A 134 -2.46 -25.95 -31.74
C GLU A 134 -2.34 -27.45 -31.51
N SER A 135 -1.70 -28.16 -32.44
CA SER A 135 -1.63 -29.63 -32.46
C SER A 135 -0.85 -30.19 -31.27
N ASP A 136 0.06 -29.40 -30.69
CA ASP A 136 0.86 -29.77 -29.53
C ASP A 136 0.09 -29.50 -28.22
N GLU A 137 -0.28 -30.59 -27.55
CA GLU A 137 -0.99 -30.57 -26.27
C GLU A 137 -0.25 -29.75 -25.20
N ARG A 138 1.09 -29.73 -25.21
CA ARG A 138 1.88 -28.99 -24.20
C ARG A 138 1.76 -27.48 -24.40
N LEU A 139 1.76 -27.02 -25.65
CA LEU A 139 1.57 -25.61 -25.97
C LEU A 139 0.14 -25.15 -25.68
N ARG A 140 -0.85 -26.02 -25.94
CA ARG A 140 -2.26 -25.74 -25.63
C ARG A 140 -2.50 -25.59 -24.13
N VAL A 141 -1.91 -26.46 -23.31
CA VAL A 141 -1.98 -26.37 -21.84
C VAL A 141 -1.25 -25.12 -21.34
N ALA A 142 -0.06 -24.81 -21.87
CA ALA A 142 0.67 -23.61 -21.51
C ALA A 142 -0.12 -22.32 -21.81
N ALA A 143 -0.74 -22.23 -22.99
CA ALA A 143 -1.57 -21.09 -23.38
C ALA A 143 -2.78 -20.90 -22.43
N ARG A 144 -3.45 -22.00 -22.04
CA ARG A 144 -4.56 -21.97 -21.07
C ARG A 144 -4.10 -21.53 -19.69
N CYS A 145 -2.93 -21.97 -19.24
CA CYS A 145 -2.35 -21.54 -17.96
C CYS A 145 -1.99 -20.05 -17.95
N ILE A 146 -1.42 -19.53 -19.05
CA ILE A 146 -1.12 -18.10 -19.20
C ILE A 146 -2.41 -17.28 -19.17
N HIS A 147 -3.45 -17.69 -19.91
CA HIS A 147 -4.72 -16.98 -19.91
C HIS A 147 -5.41 -16.97 -18.53
N ALA A 148 -5.36 -18.09 -17.81
CA ALA A 148 -5.88 -18.16 -16.45
C ALA A 148 -5.09 -17.26 -15.47
N GLN A 149 -3.77 -17.18 -15.62
CA GLN A 149 -2.92 -16.27 -14.84
C GLN A 149 -3.26 -14.80 -15.15
N ASP A 150 -3.45 -14.45 -16.42
CA ASP A 150 -3.80 -13.09 -16.85
C ASP A 150 -5.16 -12.64 -16.26
N LEU A 151 -6.17 -13.51 -16.28
CA LEU A 151 -7.48 -13.24 -15.66
C LEU A 151 -7.35 -13.02 -14.15
N THR A 152 -6.51 -13.82 -13.50
CA THR A 152 -6.29 -13.71 -12.06
C THR A 152 -5.57 -12.40 -11.70
N LEU A 153 -4.57 -12.00 -12.49
CA LEU A 153 -3.87 -10.71 -12.33
C LEU A 153 -4.81 -9.52 -12.53
N CYS A 154 -5.66 -9.55 -13.56
CA CYS A 154 -6.65 -8.50 -13.80
C CYS A 154 -7.63 -8.34 -12.61
N HIS A 155 -8.03 -9.46 -11.99
CA HIS A 155 -8.88 -9.42 -10.79
C HIS A 155 -8.18 -8.74 -9.61
N TYR A 156 -6.91 -9.09 -9.37
CA TYR A 156 -6.13 -8.47 -8.29
C TYR A 156 -5.86 -6.97 -8.53
N GLU A 157 -5.66 -6.56 -9.78
CA GLU A 157 -5.49 -5.14 -10.12
C GLU A 157 -6.77 -4.33 -9.86
N ARG A 158 -7.94 -4.86 -10.22
CA ARG A 158 -9.24 -4.24 -9.86
C ARG A 158 -9.41 -4.12 -8.34
N GLU A 159 -9.15 -5.18 -7.58
CA GLU A 159 -9.25 -5.14 -6.11
C GLU A 159 -8.31 -4.09 -5.50
N MET A 160 -7.07 -4.01 -5.98
CA MET A 160 -6.09 -3.03 -5.53
C MET A 160 -6.49 -1.58 -5.86
N GLU A 161 -7.15 -1.36 -6.99
CA GLU A 161 -7.62 -0.03 -7.37
C GLU A 161 -8.83 0.43 -6.54
N VAL A 162 -9.73 -0.49 -6.19
CA VAL A 162 -10.83 -0.24 -5.24
C VAL A 162 -10.27 0.11 -3.86
N LEU A 163 -9.27 -0.65 -3.38
CA LEU A 163 -8.62 -0.39 -2.10
C LEU A 163 -7.88 0.95 -2.10
N ARG A 164 -7.18 1.32 -3.18
CA ARG A 164 -6.55 2.65 -3.30
C ARG A 164 -7.57 3.77 -3.22
N ARG A 165 -8.66 3.69 -3.99
CA ARG A 165 -9.74 4.69 -3.94
C ARG A 165 -10.35 4.79 -2.54
N GLY A 166 -10.58 3.66 -1.88
CA GLY A 166 -11.04 3.64 -0.48
C GLY A 166 -10.06 4.31 0.49
N TRP A 167 -8.76 4.07 0.30
CA TRP A 167 -7.69 4.66 1.10
C TRP A 167 -7.59 6.18 0.90
N ASP A 168 -7.60 6.65 -0.35
CA ASP A 168 -7.55 8.07 -0.69
C ASP A 168 -8.77 8.83 -0.13
N ASN A 169 -9.96 8.23 -0.21
CA ASN A 169 -11.17 8.77 0.41
C ASN A 169 -11.04 8.86 1.94
N SER A 170 -10.43 7.85 2.57
CA SER A 170 -10.17 7.86 4.02
C SER A 170 -9.18 8.95 4.41
N ILE A 171 -8.13 9.18 3.62
CA ILE A 171 -7.17 10.27 3.85
C ILE A 171 -7.89 11.62 3.75
N GLY A 172 -8.69 11.83 2.70
CA GLY A 172 -9.45 13.07 2.52
C GLY A 172 -10.42 13.33 3.67
N HIS A 173 -11.09 12.29 4.17
CA HIS A 173 -11.98 12.41 5.32
C HIS A 173 -11.22 12.78 6.62
N ASN A 174 -10.04 12.21 6.84
CA ASN A 174 -9.20 12.54 8.00
C ASN A 174 -8.72 14.00 7.94
N ALA A 175 -8.25 14.46 6.78
CA ALA A 175 -7.81 15.86 6.61
C ALA A 175 -8.96 16.85 6.89
N MET A 176 -10.19 16.53 6.48
CA MET A 176 -11.37 17.34 6.80
C MET A 176 -11.63 17.39 8.31
N LEU A 177 -11.54 16.24 9.01
CA LEU A 177 -11.73 16.18 10.45
C LEU A 177 -10.64 16.92 11.23
N GLU A 178 -9.39 16.87 10.76
CA GLU A 178 -8.27 17.64 11.33
C GLU A 178 -8.53 19.15 11.21
N GLY A 179 -8.95 19.64 10.04
CA GLY A 179 -9.33 21.05 9.86
C GLY A 179 -10.50 21.49 10.75
N GLN A 180 -11.48 20.60 10.98
CA GLN A 180 -12.57 20.87 11.93
C GLN A 180 -12.08 20.94 13.38
N LEU A 181 -11.13 20.08 13.77
CA LEU A 181 -10.54 20.11 15.10
C LEU A 181 -9.73 21.39 15.33
N GLU A 182 -8.92 21.82 14.36
CA GLU A 182 -8.20 23.09 14.43
C GLU A 182 -9.15 24.28 14.56
N GLY A 183 -10.22 24.30 13.77
CA GLY A 183 -11.25 25.35 13.86
C GLY A 183 -11.90 25.43 15.24
N LEU A 184 -12.22 24.27 15.84
CA LEU A 184 -12.76 24.20 17.20
C LEU A 184 -11.74 24.66 18.26
N SER A 185 -10.46 24.30 18.12
CA SER A 185 -9.39 24.79 19.00
C SER A 185 -9.28 26.32 18.96
N CYS A 186 -9.30 26.94 17.78
CA CYS A 186 -9.29 28.41 17.66
C CYS A 186 -10.56 29.06 18.25
N CYS A 187 -11.71 28.39 18.21
CA CYS A 187 -12.92 28.88 18.88
C CYS A 187 -12.79 28.81 20.40
N LEU A 188 -12.22 27.72 20.94
CA LEU A 188 -11.98 27.54 22.37
C LEU A 188 -10.97 28.58 22.90
N GLU A 189 -9.88 28.83 22.18
CA GLU A 189 -8.90 29.87 22.57
C GLU A 189 -9.54 31.26 22.63
N ARG A 190 -10.38 31.61 21.65
CA ARG A 190 -11.13 32.88 21.65
C ARG A 190 -12.08 32.97 22.84
N LEU A 191 -12.79 31.87 23.14
CA LEU A 191 -13.68 31.77 24.30
C LEU A 191 -12.91 31.96 25.61
N ASP A 192 -11.73 31.37 25.73
CA ASP A 192 -10.90 31.48 26.93
C ASP A 192 -10.37 32.91 27.11
N GLN A 193 -9.94 33.56 26.02
CA GLN A 193 -9.58 34.98 26.03
C GLN A 193 -10.73 35.88 26.47
N THR A 194 -11.95 35.66 25.95
CA THR A 194 -13.13 36.42 26.39
C THR A 194 -13.46 36.17 27.85
N ASN A 195 -13.32 34.93 28.33
CA ASN A 195 -13.53 34.60 29.74
C ASN A 195 -12.52 35.29 30.67
N CYS A 196 -11.25 35.37 30.27
CA CYS A 196 -10.23 36.11 31.02
C CYS A 196 -10.61 37.59 31.13
N ARG A 197 -11.01 38.23 30.02
CA ARG A 197 -11.43 39.64 30.03
C ARG A 197 -12.62 39.91 30.93
N LEU A 198 -13.68 39.09 30.82
CA LEU A 198 -14.87 39.23 31.67
C LEU A 198 -14.55 39.01 33.15
N ARG A 199 -13.61 38.11 33.46
CA ARG A 199 -13.16 37.88 34.84
C ARG A 199 -12.41 39.09 35.40
N ASP A 200 -11.57 39.73 34.59
CA ASP A 200 -10.86 40.95 34.97
C ASP A 200 -11.81 42.13 35.18
N GLU A 201 -12.81 42.29 34.32
CA GLU A 201 -13.87 43.30 34.42
C GLU A 201 -14.76 43.09 35.66
N SER A 202 -15.17 41.84 35.92
CA SER A 202 -15.93 41.47 37.13
C SER A 202 -15.15 41.75 38.41
N ASN A 203 -13.84 41.49 38.42
CA ASN A 203 -12.99 41.80 39.58
C ASN A 203 -12.92 43.30 39.90
N ALA A 204 -13.21 44.19 38.94
CA ALA A 204 -13.19 45.63 39.10
C ALA A 204 -14.54 46.25 39.58
N ALA A 205 -15.65 45.50 39.59
CA ALA A 205 -16.99 46.02 39.95
C ALA A 205 -17.27 46.07 41.48
N PRO A 206 -18.33 46.75 41.98
CA PRO A 206 -18.67 46.77 43.42
C PRO A 206 -19.31 45.45 43.91
N ASP A 207 -19.12 45.11 45.20
CA ASP A 207 -19.27 43.75 45.74
C ASP A 207 -20.68 43.12 45.67
N ALA A 208 -21.78 43.89 45.66
CA ALA A 208 -23.12 43.32 45.49
C ALA A 208 -23.52 43.05 44.03
N PHE A 209 -22.90 43.76 43.07
CA PHE A 209 -23.10 43.55 41.63
C PHE A 209 -22.21 42.40 41.12
N LYS A 210 -21.03 42.24 41.74
CA LYS A 210 -20.06 41.16 41.47
C LYS A 210 -20.65 39.76 41.59
N ASP A 211 -21.47 39.49 42.59
CA ASP A 211 -21.99 38.14 42.82
C ASP A 211 -23.07 37.76 41.80
N ALA A 212 -23.98 38.68 41.47
CA ALA A 212 -25.00 38.45 40.45
C ALA A 212 -24.39 38.31 39.04
N GLU A 213 -23.39 39.14 38.71
CA GLU A 213 -22.67 39.07 37.45
C GLU A 213 -21.82 37.79 37.34
N LYS A 214 -21.14 37.38 38.42
CA LYS A 214 -20.43 36.09 38.49
C LYS A 214 -21.37 34.91 38.30
N ILE A 215 -22.55 34.94 38.91
CA ILE A 215 -23.55 33.87 38.74
C ILE A 215 -23.98 33.81 37.27
N ALA A 216 -24.35 34.94 36.65
CA ALA A 216 -24.76 34.98 35.25
C ALA A 216 -23.65 34.51 34.28
N MET A 217 -22.39 34.89 34.53
CA MET A 217 -21.25 34.40 33.76
C MET A 217 -21.04 32.89 33.90
N LEU A 218 -21.15 32.36 35.12
CA LEU A 218 -20.98 30.93 35.37
C LEU A 218 -22.11 30.12 34.74
N GLU A 219 -23.36 30.60 34.79
CA GLU A 219 -24.50 29.99 34.12
C GLU A 219 -24.32 29.96 32.59
N ALA A 220 -23.91 31.08 31.98
CA ALA A 220 -23.62 31.13 30.55
C ALA A 220 -22.49 30.16 30.15
N LYS A 221 -21.45 30.05 31.00
CA LYS A 221 -20.35 29.11 30.78
C LYS A 221 -20.78 27.65 30.91
N ILE A 222 -21.67 27.35 31.87
CA ILE A 222 -22.24 26.00 32.05
C ILE A 222 -23.01 25.62 30.78
N VAL A 223 -23.90 26.49 30.28
CA VAL A 223 -24.67 26.22 29.06
C VAL A 223 -23.75 25.97 27.86
N GLN A 224 -22.70 26.78 27.68
CA GLN A 224 -21.73 26.57 26.59
C GLN A 224 -20.97 25.24 26.74
N MET A 225 -20.59 24.87 27.96
CA MET A 225 -19.93 23.59 28.21
C MET A 225 -20.86 22.40 27.98
N GLU A 226 -22.15 22.52 28.32
CA GLU A 226 -23.18 21.51 28.06
C GLU A 226 -23.42 21.33 26.56
N GLU A 227 -23.50 22.41 25.80
CA GLU A 227 -23.60 22.36 24.33
C GLU A 227 -22.38 21.69 23.69
N ALA A 228 -21.17 22.05 24.14
CA ALA A 228 -19.93 21.43 23.69
C ALA A 228 -19.87 19.93 24.01
N LEU A 229 -20.30 19.54 25.21
CA LEU A 229 -20.45 18.14 25.63
C LEU A 229 -21.44 17.40 24.74
N HIS A 230 -22.57 18.01 24.43
CA HIS A 230 -23.59 17.41 23.58
C HIS A 230 -23.08 17.19 22.15
N LEU A 231 -22.31 18.14 21.61
CA LEU A 231 -21.67 18.01 20.30
C LEU A 231 -20.63 16.88 20.29
N ARG A 232 -19.83 16.80 21.35
CA ARG A 232 -18.83 15.73 21.53
C ARG A 232 -19.48 14.35 21.62
N ASN A 233 -20.60 14.22 22.33
CA ASN A 233 -21.35 12.96 22.39
C ASN A 233 -21.86 12.53 21.02
N LYS A 234 -22.41 13.46 20.21
CA LYS A 234 -22.80 13.17 18.82
C LYS A 234 -21.63 12.67 17.97
N LEU A 235 -20.45 13.26 18.11
CA LEU A 235 -19.23 12.81 17.42
C LEU A 235 -18.77 11.42 17.88
N ILE A 236 -18.85 11.13 19.18
CA ILE A 236 -18.54 9.80 19.74
C ILE A 236 -19.48 8.76 19.15
N ASP A 237 -20.79 9.04 19.08
CA ASP A 237 -21.77 8.11 18.52
C ASP A 237 -21.53 7.87 17.02
N LYS A 238 -21.17 8.91 16.26
CA LYS A 238 -20.79 8.77 14.85
C LYS A 238 -19.53 7.92 14.68
N LYS A 239 -18.49 8.13 15.51
CA LYS A 239 -17.27 7.31 15.49
C LYS A 239 -17.56 5.85 15.87
N ARG A 240 -18.43 5.61 16.85
CA ARG A 240 -18.87 4.26 17.24
C ARG A 240 -19.60 3.56 16.10
N ALA A 241 -20.44 4.26 15.34
CA ALA A 241 -21.07 3.69 14.15
C ALA A 241 -20.03 3.29 13.09
N GLN A 242 -19.09 4.19 12.77
CA GLN A 242 -18.01 3.90 11.82
C GLN A 242 -17.11 2.72 12.25
N LEU A 243 -16.87 2.55 13.56
CA LEU A 243 -16.13 1.40 14.08
C LEU A 243 -16.89 0.10 13.84
N ARG A 244 -18.20 0.06 14.07
CA ARG A 244 -19.02 -1.13 13.80
C ARG A 244 -18.99 -1.51 12.33
N ASP A 245 -19.11 -0.55 11.42
CA ASP A 245 -19.05 -0.80 9.98
C ASP A 245 -17.67 -1.38 9.57
N LYS A 246 -16.59 -0.90 10.20
CA LYS A 246 -15.24 -1.43 9.99
C LYS A 246 -15.08 -2.85 10.52
N ASP A 247 -15.62 -3.14 11.71
CA ASP A 247 -15.58 -4.49 12.28
C ASP A 247 -16.34 -5.50 11.40
N GLU A 248 -17.47 -5.09 10.82
CA GLU A 248 -18.23 -5.90 9.86
C GLU A 248 -17.41 -6.15 8.57
N LEU A 249 -16.77 -5.12 8.02
CA LEU A 249 -15.90 -5.26 6.85
C LEU A 249 -14.72 -6.20 7.12
N VAL A 250 -14.09 -6.09 8.30
CA VAL A 250 -13.01 -7.00 8.73
C VAL A 250 -13.55 -8.44 8.83
N GLY A 251 -14.74 -8.62 9.39
CA GLY A 251 -15.43 -9.92 9.42
C GLY A 251 -15.59 -10.52 8.02
N ASN A 252 -16.09 -9.73 7.08
CA ASN A 252 -16.28 -10.15 5.68
C ASN A 252 -14.96 -10.46 4.96
N LEU A 253 -13.91 -9.68 5.22
CA LEU A 253 -12.59 -9.97 4.64
C LEU A 253 -11.99 -11.27 5.21
N ASN A 254 -12.17 -11.53 6.50
CA ASN A 254 -11.71 -12.77 7.12
C ASN A 254 -12.41 -14.01 6.56
N THR A 255 -13.72 -13.93 6.27
CA THR A 255 -14.45 -15.04 5.64
C THR A 255 -13.97 -15.29 4.22
N VAL A 256 -13.71 -14.24 3.44
CA VAL A 256 -13.13 -14.34 2.08
C VAL A 256 -11.72 -14.94 2.12
N LEU A 257 -10.88 -14.51 3.06
CA LEU A 257 -9.53 -15.08 3.24
C LEU A 257 -9.60 -16.58 3.55
N ALA A 258 -10.46 -16.97 4.50
CA ALA A 258 -10.64 -18.38 4.85
C ALA A 258 -11.12 -19.22 3.65
N THR A 259 -11.99 -18.68 2.79
CA THR A 259 -12.41 -19.37 1.56
C THR A 259 -11.27 -19.51 0.56
N LYS A 260 -10.45 -18.46 0.36
CA LYS A 260 -9.27 -18.52 -0.50
C LYS A 260 -8.22 -19.52 0.01
N ASP A 261 -7.96 -19.55 1.32
CA ASP A 261 -7.05 -20.52 1.94
C ASP A 261 -7.54 -21.96 1.73
N GLY A 262 -8.85 -22.20 1.86
CA GLY A 262 -9.46 -23.49 1.53
C GLY A 262 -9.22 -23.91 0.07
N ALA A 263 -9.41 -22.99 -0.88
CA ALA A 263 -9.15 -23.26 -2.29
C ALA A 263 -7.66 -23.53 -2.60
N ILE A 264 -6.75 -22.79 -1.97
CA ILE A 264 -5.30 -22.99 -2.10
C ILE A 264 -4.89 -24.38 -1.60
N ASN A 265 -5.43 -24.82 -0.46
CA ASN A 265 -5.15 -26.16 0.08
C ASN A 265 -5.67 -27.26 -0.85
N GLN A 266 -6.85 -27.08 -1.45
CA GLN A 266 -7.38 -28.02 -2.44
C GLN A 266 -6.48 -28.09 -3.69
N LEU A 267 -6.01 -26.95 -4.19
CA LEU A 267 -5.08 -26.90 -5.32
C LEU A 267 -3.75 -27.58 -4.99
N HIS A 268 -3.19 -27.36 -3.80
CA HIS A 268 -1.99 -28.06 -3.34
C HIS A 268 -2.18 -29.58 -3.31
N HIS A 269 -3.31 -30.08 -2.78
CA HIS A 269 -3.60 -31.51 -2.79
C HIS A 269 -3.73 -32.07 -4.21
N ARG A 270 -4.36 -31.34 -5.14
CA ARG A 270 -4.46 -31.76 -6.54
C ARG A 270 -3.08 -31.79 -7.21
N LEU A 271 -2.25 -30.79 -6.96
CA LEU A 271 -0.89 -30.71 -7.49
C LEU A 271 -0.03 -31.88 -7.00
N HIS A 272 -0.13 -32.22 -5.71
CA HIS A 272 0.60 -33.36 -5.16
C HIS A 272 0.17 -34.69 -5.77
N ARG A 273 -1.14 -34.94 -5.90
CA ARG A 273 -1.66 -36.13 -6.59
C ARG A 273 -1.22 -36.21 -8.04
N ASN A 274 -1.21 -35.08 -8.75
CA ASN A 274 -0.73 -35.04 -10.13
C ASN A 274 0.76 -35.36 -10.22
N TYR A 275 1.57 -34.86 -9.28
CA TYR A 275 2.99 -35.19 -9.19
C TYR A 275 3.20 -36.70 -9.00
N ASP A 276 2.49 -37.32 -8.05
CA ASP A 276 2.58 -38.77 -7.81
C ASP A 276 2.19 -39.59 -9.05
N ASN A 277 1.12 -39.18 -9.74
CA ASN A 277 0.69 -39.81 -10.99
C ASN A 277 1.76 -39.72 -12.08
N ILE A 278 2.41 -38.56 -12.24
CA ILE A 278 3.50 -38.37 -13.22
C ILE A 278 4.69 -39.25 -12.88
N VAL A 279 5.09 -39.32 -11.61
CA VAL A 279 6.18 -40.19 -11.15
C VAL A 279 5.86 -41.65 -11.42
N HIS A 280 4.64 -42.08 -11.09
CA HIS A 280 4.19 -43.45 -11.33
C HIS A 280 4.17 -43.82 -12.83
N LEU A 281 3.60 -42.94 -13.68
CA LEU A 281 3.58 -43.12 -15.13
C LEU A 281 4.99 -43.18 -15.71
N SER A 282 5.88 -42.27 -15.29
CA SER A 282 7.27 -42.25 -15.73
C SER A 282 7.99 -43.56 -15.37
N SER A 283 7.85 -44.03 -14.12
CA SER A 283 8.40 -45.31 -13.68
C SER A 283 7.89 -46.50 -14.49
N ARG A 284 6.61 -46.48 -14.89
CA ARG A 284 6.04 -47.50 -15.77
C ARG A 284 6.63 -47.43 -17.18
N CYS A 285 6.74 -46.25 -17.77
CA CYS A 285 7.35 -46.05 -19.08
C CYS A 285 8.80 -46.53 -19.12
N TYR A 286 9.60 -46.28 -18.07
CA TYR A 286 10.97 -46.80 -17.99
C TYR A 286 11.01 -48.33 -17.92
N ARG A 287 10.13 -48.96 -17.13
CA ARG A 287 10.03 -50.43 -17.06
C ARG A 287 9.62 -51.06 -18.39
N ASP A 288 8.64 -50.47 -19.06
CA ASP A 288 8.16 -50.96 -20.35
C ASP A 288 9.26 -50.83 -21.42
N ARG A 289 10.01 -49.72 -21.40
CA ARG A 289 11.18 -49.52 -22.28
C ARG A 289 12.29 -50.53 -22.03
N ASP A 290 12.66 -50.75 -20.77
CA ASP A 290 13.68 -51.76 -20.39
C ASP A 290 13.28 -53.17 -20.86
N MET A 291 11.99 -53.53 -20.78
CA MET A 291 11.50 -54.81 -21.31
C MET A 291 11.62 -54.89 -22.83
N VAL A 292 11.27 -53.83 -23.55
CA VAL A 292 11.40 -53.79 -25.02
C VAL A 292 12.86 -53.90 -25.44
N GLU A 293 13.76 -53.18 -24.78
CA GLU A 293 15.20 -53.22 -25.07
C GLU A 293 15.79 -54.63 -24.80
N ARG A 294 15.32 -55.33 -23.75
CA ARG A 294 15.71 -56.72 -23.48
C ARG A 294 15.16 -57.72 -24.49
N LEU A 295 13.94 -57.53 -24.98
CA LEU A 295 13.34 -58.39 -26.00
C LEU A 295 13.96 -58.18 -27.38
N GLN A 296 14.52 -57.00 -27.66
CA GLN A 296 15.25 -56.71 -28.90
C GLN A 296 16.70 -57.21 -28.87
N ALA A 297 17.26 -57.44 -27.69
CA ALA A 297 18.62 -57.94 -27.50
C ALA A 297 18.72 -59.48 -27.40
N ALA A 298 17.58 -60.18 -27.35
CA ALA A 298 17.45 -61.63 -27.31
C ALA A 298 17.08 -62.20 -28.69
#